data_AF-A0A0A1UAG9-F1
#
_entry.id   AF-A0A0A1UAG9-F1
#
_cell.length_a   1.000
_cell.length_b   1.000
_cell.length_c   1.000
_cell.angle_alpha   90.00
_cell.angle_beta   90.00
_cell.angle_gamma   90.00
#
_symmetry.space_group_name_H-M   'P 1'
#
loop_
_entity.id
_entity.type
_entity.pdbx_description
1 polymer ?
#
loop_
_entity_poly.entity_id
_entity_poly.type
_entity_poly.pdbx_seq_one_letter_code
_entity_poly.pdbx_strand_id
1 'polypeptide(L)'
;EYRSNGAAFFGYHYTEEYKCFSKYLSIAQIFDSLEIDNKVRPELNTNCLIYALQQAKIDDKIIDLYHLHCYSRYQRIKLIDEVSKSCNIRIQIKHEETILKSNANTIMKYIGSDNKDAKQINMYLFRDNNMKGNHYFLDVDLPITPFYLKNREEMNKWAIDHNKSIESMFNKQRYNKNKQCYQVKDKNQYTIKLSELVLYIRDHNVKDIKLDETPKKCKSKQVTYYYADFEASTQGIHKAYCVCYSKRDSNIINCKYGDDCVFDFLSDLDSNSVVYFHNLKYDCCFLAKYGINTCIKKDSKTMKMTSNYNGKHLIIKDSYSMISAPLSSFPSMFSLSGIQKEIYPYNYYTQERIQNNVGTISESGEYECKKWNEEQYKLFNENIDKIENCRIDENHYNMKLYCRFYCKQDVRILKEGHIKFRNDSLISLSIDLDKFISISALANYYFKIHVYTKIPNLKQYGGKIREYIQGAVYGGRNMCRDNKKWHITDVLYDYDACSLYPSAIHRLKLATGKPIVIPNEFLNSSILDHLMLEQQLEQTNERYISAFIVDIEITKVNKELHFPIICKKT
;
A
#
# COMPACT_ATOMS: atom_id res chain seq x y z
N GLU A 1 -20.19 2.44 -7.22
CA GLU A 1 -19.33 3.53 -6.70
C GLU A 1 -19.48 3.61 -5.18
N TYR A 2 -18.38 3.51 -4.43
CA TYR A 2 -18.41 3.73 -2.99
C TYR A 2 -18.48 5.24 -2.72
N ARG A 3 -19.64 5.74 -2.27
CA ARG A 3 -19.73 7.12 -1.76
C ARG A 3 -18.78 7.25 -0.57
N SER A 4 -18.06 8.38 -0.50
CA SER A 4 -17.20 8.79 0.64
C SER A 4 -17.92 8.82 1.99
N ASN A 5 -19.25 8.69 1.97
CA ASN A 5 -20.17 8.72 3.10
C ASN A 5 -20.56 7.31 3.59
N GLY A 6 -19.97 6.26 3.00
CA GLY A 6 -20.23 4.86 3.35
C GLY A 6 -19.37 4.36 4.52
N ALA A 7 -19.97 3.44 5.26
CA ALA A 7 -19.47 2.74 6.42
C ALA A 7 -18.07 2.10 6.30
N ALA A 8 -17.35 2.01 7.43
CA ALA A 8 -16.06 1.32 7.51
C ALA A 8 -16.30 -0.19 7.64
N PHE A 9 -16.26 -0.91 6.52
CA PHE A 9 -16.48 -2.37 6.51
C PHE A 9 -15.23 -3.16 6.86
N PHE A 10 -15.45 -4.37 7.38
CA PHE A 10 -14.41 -5.38 7.42
C PHE A 10 -13.99 -5.73 5.99
N GLY A 11 -12.71 -5.55 5.66
CA GLY A 11 -12.21 -5.76 4.29
C GLY A 11 -12.09 -7.24 3.89
N TYR A 12 -12.49 -8.15 4.78
CA TYR A 12 -12.35 -9.60 4.62
C TYR A 12 -13.71 -10.25 4.48
N HIS A 13 -13.90 -10.99 3.40
CA HIS A 13 -14.94 -12.01 3.33
C HIS A 13 -14.45 -13.28 4.00
N TYR A 14 -15.34 -13.96 4.72
CA TYR A 14 -15.05 -15.32 5.15
C TYR A 14 -15.13 -16.25 3.94
N THR A 15 -14.24 -17.24 3.89
CA THR A 15 -14.25 -18.29 2.85
C THR A 15 -15.27 -19.37 3.22
N GLU A 16 -15.60 -20.25 2.26
CA GLU A 16 -16.52 -21.38 2.49
C GLU A 16 -16.11 -22.24 3.69
N GLU A 17 -14.80 -22.35 3.94
CA GLU A 17 -14.21 -23.03 5.10
C GLU A 17 -14.77 -22.54 6.45
N TYR A 18 -15.07 -21.24 6.56
CA TYR A 18 -15.52 -20.58 7.78
C TYR A 18 -17.03 -20.28 7.77
N LYS A 19 -17.76 -20.76 6.76
CA LYS A 19 -19.22 -20.52 6.63
C LYS A 19 -20.04 -21.10 7.79
N CYS A 20 -19.55 -22.14 8.45
CA CYS A 20 -20.15 -22.66 9.68
C CYS A 20 -20.26 -21.61 10.80
N PHE A 21 -19.50 -20.52 10.73
CA PHE A 21 -19.56 -19.40 11.67
C PHE A 21 -20.35 -18.19 11.16
N SER A 22 -20.95 -18.26 9.97
CA SER A 22 -21.60 -17.12 9.29
C SER A 22 -22.56 -16.33 10.18
N LYS A 23 -23.39 -17.01 10.98
CA LYS A 23 -24.31 -16.40 11.95
C LYS A 23 -23.62 -15.52 13.01
N TYR A 24 -22.41 -15.90 13.43
CA TYR A 24 -21.64 -15.14 14.42
C TYR A 24 -20.84 -14.02 13.74
N LEU A 25 -20.31 -14.30 12.54
CA LEU A 25 -19.54 -13.35 11.75
C LEU A 25 -20.39 -12.17 11.27
N SER A 26 -21.67 -12.38 10.99
CA SER A 26 -22.60 -11.29 10.67
C SER A 26 -22.73 -10.27 11.80
N ILE A 27 -22.60 -10.66 13.07
CA ILE A 27 -22.60 -9.72 14.22
C ILE A 27 -21.43 -8.73 14.11
N ALA A 28 -20.30 -9.17 13.53
CA ALA A 28 -19.13 -8.34 13.26
C ALA A 28 -19.16 -7.68 11.86
N GLN A 29 -20.30 -7.70 11.16
CA GLN A 29 -20.43 -7.16 9.80
C GLN A 29 -19.49 -7.87 8.78
N ILE A 30 -19.20 -9.16 9.01
CA ILE A 30 -18.35 -10.00 8.15
C ILE A 30 -19.25 -10.98 7.39
N PHE A 31 -19.18 -10.92 6.06
CA PHE A 31 -20.04 -11.69 5.15
C PHE A 31 -19.21 -12.50 4.14
N ASP A 32 -19.85 -13.39 3.39
CA ASP A 32 -19.27 -14.13 2.26
C ASP A 32 -19.10 -13.28 0.98
N SER A 33 -19.95 -12.26 0.81
CA SER A 33 -19.99 -11.32 -0.31
C SER A 33 -20.44 -9.93 0.17
N LEU A 34 -20.07 -8.84 -0.52
CA LEU A 34 -20.61 -7.48 -0.25
C LEU A 34 -21.93 -7.22 -0.97
N GLU A 35 -22.30 -8.09 -1.91
CA GLU A 35 -23.50 -7.94 -2.74
C GLU A 35 -24.45 -9.12 -2.54
N ILE A 36 -25.74 -8.81 -2.47
CA ILE A 36 -26.86 -9.75 -2.63
C ILE A 36 -27.63 -9.29 -3.88
N ASP A 37 -27.90 -10.20 -4.82
CA ASP A 37 -28.66 -9.91 -6.04
C ASP A 37 -28.14 -8.71 -6.86
N ASN A 38 -26.80 -8.59 -6.98
CA ASN A 38 -26.10 -7.46 -7.62
C ASN A 38 -26.36 -6.08 -6.97
N LYS A 39 -26.86 -6.04 -5.73
CA LYS A 39 -27.00 -4.82 -4.92
C LYS A 39 -26.14 -4.91 -3.67
N VAL A 40 -25.63 -3.77 -3.23
CA VAL A 40 -24.87 -3.67 -1.98
C VAL A 40 -25.78 -4.09 -0.82
N ARG A 41 -25.25 -4.94 0.06
CA ARG A 41 -25.94 -5.40 1.27
C ARG A 41 -26.49 -4.21 2.10
N PRO A 42 -27.76 -4.22 2.53
CA PRO A 42 -28.33 -3.15 3.36
C PRO A 42 -27.58 -2.94 4.67
N GLU A 43 -27.00 -4.00 5.24
CA GLU A 43 -26.14 -3.96 6.44
C GLU A 43 -24.91 -3.08 6.24
N LEU A 44 -24.56 -2.76 4.99
CA LEU A 44 -23.45 -1.90 4.64
C LEU A 44 -23.86 -0.42 4.51
N ASN A 45 -25.12 -0.06 4.76
CA ASN A 45 -25.55 1.35 4.71
C ASN A 45 -25.11 2.17 5.94
N THR A 46 -24.75 1.51 7.05
CA THR A 46 -24.43 2.14 8.34
C THR A 46 -23.02 1.76 8.82
N ASN A 47 -22.33 2.69 9.50
CA ASN A 47 -20.95 2.43 9.94
C ASN A 47 -20.88 1.35 11.01
N CYS A 48 -19.72 0.72 11.13
CA CYS A 48 -19.51 -0.44 12.00
C CYS A 48 -19.81 -0.17 13.49
N LEU A 49 -19.61 1.07 13.97
CA LEU A 49 -20.01 1.44 15.33
C LEU A 49 -21.53 1.38 15.50
N ILE A 50 -22.27 2.01 14.58
CA ILE A 50 -23.73 2.00 14.60
C ILE A 50 -24.26 0.58 14.44
N TYR A 51 -23.69 -0.18 13.50
CA TYR A 51 -24.04 -1.58 13.29
C TYR A 51 -23.82 -2.41 14.56
N ALA A 52 -22.69 -2.22 15.26
CA ALA A 52 -22.42 -2.91 16.53
C ALA A 52 -23.45 -2.55 17.63
N LEU A 53 -23.89 -1.29 17.70
CA LEU A 53 -24.94 -0.86 18.63
C LEU A 53 -26.30 -1.50 18.29
N GLN A 54 -26.63 -1.61 17.00
CA GLN A 54 -27.83 -2.31 16.52
C GLN A 54 -27.79 -3.79 16.92
N GLN A 55 -26.64 -4.46 16.75
CA GLN A 55 -26.46 -5.85 17.20
C GLN A 55 -26.56 -5.99 18.73
N ALA A 56 -26.20 -4.95 19.49
CA ALA A 56 -26.38 -4.90 20.94
C ALA A 56 -27.83 -4.66 21.39
N LYS A 57 -28.78 -4.57 20.45
CA LYS A 57 -30.20 -4.28 20.69
C LYS A 57 -30.38 -2.99 21.51
N ILE A 58 -29.73 -1.93 21.07
CA ILE A 58 -29.95 -0.57 21.60
C ILE A 58 -31.23 -0.01 20.97
N ASP A 59 -31.97 0.77 21.76
CA ASP A 59 -33.21 1.40 21.34
C ASP A 59 -33.00 2.27 20.09
N ASP A 60 -33.93 2.19 19.14
CA ASP A 60 -33.81 2.88 17.84
C ASP A 60 -33.68 4.40 17.99
N LYS A 61 -34.29 5.02 19.00
CA LYS A 61 -34.14 6.46 19.26
C LYS A 61 -32.71 6.83 19.64
N ILE A 62 -32.03 5.95 20.37
CA ILE A 62 -30.61 6.15 20.69
C ILE A 62 -29.75 5.91 19.45
N ILE A 63 -30.07 4.89 18.64
CA ILE A 63 -29.38 4.66 17.36
C ILE A 63 -29.47 5.87 16.43
N ASP A 64 -30.62 6.55 16.37
CA ASP A 64 -30.80 7.77 15.58
C ASP A 64 -29.89 8.93 16.03
N LEU A 65 -29.63 9.06 17.33
CA LEU A 65 -28.64 10.03 17.85
C LEU A 65 -27.23 9.70 17.35
N TYR A 66 -26.84 8.42 17.33
CA TYR A 66 -25.57 8.01 16.74
C TYR A 66 -25.54 8.21 15.23
N HIS A 67 -26.67 8.05 14.53
CA HIS A 67 -26.75 8.39 13.11
C HIS A 67 -26.52 9.88 12.86
N LEU A 68 -27.03 10.76 13.71
CA LEU A 68 -26.88 12.20 13.53
C LEU A 68 -25.46 12.68 13.81
N HIS A 69 -24.85 12.19 14.89
CA HIS A 69 -23.54 12.67 15.34
C HIS A 69 -22.40 11.81 14.82
N CYS A 70 -22.53 10.49 14.89
CA CYS A 70 -21.50 9.53 14.53
C CYS A 70 -21.75 8.93 13.14
N TYR A 71 -22.15 9.71 12.12
CA TYR A 71 -22.43 9.17 10.77
C TYR A 71 -21.18 8.73 10.00
N SER A 72 -20.06 9.42 10.19
CA SER A 72 -18.87 9.31 9.33
C SER A 72 -18.23 7.91 9.32
N ARG A 73 -17.43 7.63 8.29
CA ARG A 73 -16.62 6.41 8.25
C ARG A 73 -15.57 6.35 9.38
N TYR A 74 -14.97 7.50 9.67
CA TYR A 74 -13.95 7.64 10.72
C TYR A 74 -14.58 8.36 11.91
N GLN A 75 -14.63 7.68 13.05
CA GLN A 75 -15.24 8.21 14.26
C GLN A 75 -14.20 8.88 15.14
N ARG A 76 -14.51 10.09 15.60
CA ARG A 76 -13.71 10.76 16.64
C ARG A 76 -14.17 10.22 17.99
N ILE A 77 -13.25 9.66 18.77
CA ILE A 77 -13.52 9.11 20.10
C ILE A 77 -14.28 10.09 21.00
N LYS A 78 -13.95 11.39 20.94
CA LYS A 78 -14.62 12.44 21.72
C LYS A 78 -16.12 12.52 21.43
N LEU A 79 -16.51 12.35 20.16
CA LEU A 79 -17.91 12.42 19.75
C LEU A 79 -18.69 11.19 20.22
N ILE A 80 -18.08 10.01 20.14
CA ILE A 80 -18.65 8.77 20.70
C ILE A 80 -18.89 8.96 22.20
N ASP A 81 -17.92 9.54 22.93
CA ASP A 81 -18.00 9.78 24.36
C ASP A 81 -19.17 10.70 24.74
N GLU A 82 -19.29 11.84 24.07
CA GLU A 82 -20.36 12.83 24.29
C GLU A 82 -21.75 12.22 24.04
N VAL A 83 -21.94 11.53 22.91
CA VAL A 83 -23.21 10.88 22.58
C VAL A 83 -23.52 9.76 23.58
N SER A 84 -22.55 8.91 23.91
CA SER A 84 -22.70 7.82 24.89
C SER A 84 -23.13 8.34 26.27
N LYS A 85 -22.55 9.45 26.74
CA LYS A 85 -22.93 10.11 27.99
C LYS A 85 -24.38 10.58 27.95
N SER A 86 -24.80 11.23 26.86
CA SER A 86 -26.17 11.77 26.71
C SER A 86 -27.27 10.72 26.77
N CYS A 87 -26.97 9.47 26.38
CA CYS A 87 -27.92 8.35 26.38
C CYS A 87 -27.67 7.32 27.49
N ASN A 88 -26.85 7.66 28.49
CA ASN A 88 -26.49 6.78 29.61
C ASN A 88 -25.95 5.40 29.18
N ILE A 89 -25.14 5.37 28.12
CA ILE A 89 -24.45 4.17 27.62
C ILE A 89 -22.99 4.20 28.06
N ARG A 90 -22.48 3.04 28.49
CA ARG A 90 -21.05 2.80 28.74
C ARG A 90 -20.51 1.83 27.71
N ILE A 91 -19.51 2.23 26.93
CA ILE A 91 -18.85 1.36 25.95
C ILE A 91 -17.48 0.97 26.49
N GLN A 92 -17.27 -0.33 26.66
CA GLN A 92 -15.96 -0.92 26.93
C GLN A 92 -15.36 -1.42 25.62
N ILE A 93 -14.21 -0.88 25.24
CA ILE A 93 -13.54 -1.19 23.97
C ILE A 93 -12.24 -1.92 24.26
N LYS A 94 -12.11 -3.14 23.72
CA LYS A 94 -10.88 -3.91 23.67
C LYS A 94 -10.18 -3.74 22.33
N HIS A 95 -8.84 -3.75 22.31
CA HIS A 95 -8.07 -3.91 21.09
C HIS A 95 -6.68 -4.50 21.36
N GLU A 96 -6.07 -5.09 20.32
CA GLU A 96 -4.67 -5.53 20.31
C GLU A 96 -3.72 -4.33 20.39
N GLU A 97 -2.65 -4.46 21.18
CA GLU A 97 -1.50 -3.55 21.15
C GLU A 97 -0.75 -3.73 19.81
N THR A 98 -0.41 -2.62 19.15
CA THR A 98 0.19 -2.60 17.80
C THR A 98 1.72 -2.70 17.81
N ILE A 99 2.33 -2.75 19.00
CA ILE A 99 3.78 -2.78 19.17
C ILE A 99 4.22 -4.23 19.34
N LEU A 100 5.25 -4.63 18.58
CA LEU A 100 5.96 -5.90 18.66
C LEU A 100 6.56 -6.09 20.07
N LYS A 101 5.76 -6.56 21.02
CA LYS A 101 6.25 -7.19 22.24
C LYS A 101 5.79 -8.64 22.19
N SER A 102 6.64 -9.53 22.69
CA SER A 102 6.48 -10.99 22.72
C SER A 102 5.14 -11.47 23.27
N ASN A 103 4.38 -10.60 23.96
CA ASN A 103 2.99 -10.81 24.34
C ASN A 103 2.17 -9.57 23.95
N ALA A 104 1.25 -9.70 22.99
CA ALA A 104 0.31 -8.62 22.67
C ALA A 104 -0.61 -8.39 23.87
N ASN A 105 -0.47 -7.26 24.58
CA ASN A 105 -1.41 -6.93 25.63
C ASN A 105 -2.75 -6.49 25.02
N THR A 106 -3.85 -6.86 25.67
CA THR A 106 -5.17 -6.29 25.33
C THR A 106 -5.31 -4.96 26.04
N ILE A 107 -5.46 -3.89 25.27
CA ILE A 107 -5.74 -2.56 25.83
C ILE A 107 -7.25 -2.43 25.99
N MET A 108 -7.66 -1.97 27.16
CA MET A 108 -9.06 -1.73 27.52
C MET A 108 -9.29 -0.25 27.72
N LYS A 109 -10.32 0.28 27.06
CA LYS A 109 -10.74 1.67 27.18
C LYS A 109 -12.24 1.76 27.46
N TYR A 110 -12.62 2.58 28.43
CA TYR A 110 -14.01 2.91 28.71
C TYR A 110 -14.37 4.26 28.10
N ILE A 111 -15.55 4.35 27.51
CA ILE A 111 -16.10 5.54 26.85
C ILE A 111 -17.56 5.69 27.29
N GLY A 112 -18.02 6.92 27.49
CA GLY A 112 -19.41 7.21 27.79
C GLY A 112 -19.71 7.44 29.26
N SER A 113 -20.88 6.97 29.71
CA SER A 113 -21.41 7.26 31.04
C SER A 113 -20.65 6.54 32.17
N ASP A 114 -20.29 7.30 33.19
CA ASP A 114 -19.73 6.80 34.45
C ASP A 114 -20.81 6.37 35.46
N ASN A 115 -22.09 6.53 35.12
CA ASN A 115 -23.19 6.08 35.96
C ASN A 115 -23.17 4.56 36.15
N LYS A 116 -23.41 4.08 37.37
CA LYS A 116 -23.46 2.65 37.71
C LYS A 116 -24.59 1.91 36.99
N ASP A 117 -25.69 2.61 36.71
CA ASP A 117 -26.87 2.04 36.03
C ASP A 117 -26.78 2.16 34.50
N ALA A 118 -25.66 2.64 33.96
CA ALA A 118 -25.46 2.76 32.53
C ALA A 118 -25.49 1.39 31.85
N LYS A 119 -26.17 1.30 30.69
CA LYS A 119 -26.15 0.07 29.88
C LYS A 119 -24.75 -0.13 29.33
N GLN A 120 -24.06 -1.17 29.80
CA GLN A 120 -22.71 -1.50 29.36
C GLN A 120 -22.71 -2.31 28.06
N ILE A 121 -21.92 -1.88 27.09
CA ILE A 121 -21.73 -2.54 25.80
C ILE A 121 -20.25 -2.88 25.66
N ASN A 122 -19.95 -4.15 25.46
CA ASN A 122 -18.59 -4.62 25.22
C ASN A 122 -18.34 -4.68 23.72
N MET A 123 -17.33 -3.96 23.24
CA MET A 123 -16.94 -3.91 21.84
C MET A 123 -15.48 -4.27 21.68
N TYR A 124 -15.15 -4.75 20.49
CA TYR A 124 -13.79 -4.92 20.04
C TYR A 124 -13.50 -3.92 18.91
N LEU A 125 -12.34 -3.28 18.97
CA LEU A 125 -11.84 -2.39 17.94
C LEU A 125 -10.72 -3.12 17.17
N PHE A 126 -11.08 -3.56 15.98
CA PHE A 126 -10.13 -4.18 15.07
C PHE A 126 -9.37 -3.13 14.28
N ARG A 127 -8.04 -3.25 14.29
CA ARG A 127 -7.11 -2.41 13.53
C ARG A 127 -6.26 -3.32 12.67
N ASP A 128 -6.27 -3.10 11.38
CA ASP A 128 -5.39 -3.78 10.44
C ASP A 128 -4.81 -2.72 9.50
N ASN A 129 -3.49 -2.73 9.35
CA ASN A 129 -2.76 -1.81 8.48
C ASN A 129 -3.22 -1.89 7.01
N ASN A 130 -3.83 -3.01 6.60
CA ASN A 130 -4.43 -3.17 5.28
C ASN A 130 -5.84 -2.55 5.17
N MET A 131 -6.51 -2.28 6.28
CA MET A 131 -7.85 -1.71 6.31
C MET A 131 -7.78 -0.17 6.29
N LYS A 132 -8.65 0.44 5.47
CA LYS A 132 -8.88 1.89 5.49
C LYS A 132 -9.74 2.28 6.70
N GLY A 133 -9.16 2.16 7.90
CA GLY A 133 -9.73 2.63 9.16
C GLY A 133 -9.99 1.55 10.21
N ASN A 134 -10.34 2.05 11.40
CA ASN A 134 -10.79 1.30 12.56
C ASN A 134 -12.14 0.62 12.29
N HIS A 135 -12.33 -0.61 12.77
CA HIS A 135 -13.60 -1.33 12.67
C HIS A 135 -14.09 -1.79 14.04
N TYR A 136 -15.31 -1.39 14.42
CA TYR A 136 -15.93 -1.73 15.69
C TYR A 136 -16.91 -2.90 15.49
N PHE A 137 -16.91 -3.85 16.41
CA PHE A 137 -17.96 -4.86 16.50
C PHE A 137 -18.23 -5.25 17.94
N LEU A 138 -19.39 -5.86 18.17
CA LEU A 138 -19.83 -6.31 19.49
C LEU A 138 -19.02 -7.52 19.96
N ASP A 139 -18.50 -7.50 21.18
CA ASP A 139 -17.65 -8.58 21.74
C ASP A 139 -18.45 -9.53 22.64
N VAL A 140 -19.26 -10.39 22.01
CA VAL A 140 -20.17 -11.34 22.68
C VAL A 140 -19.54 -12.72 22.89
N ASP A 141 -20.07 -13.48 23.85
CA ASP A 141 -19.68 -14.88 24.07
C ASP A 141 -20.26 -15.82 23.00
N LEU A 142 -19.34 -16.60 22.43
CA LEU A 142 -19.44 -17.72 21.50
C LEU A 142 -19.98 -19.01 22.12
N PRO A 143 -21.02 -19.76 21.68
CA PRO A 143 -21.19 -21.15 22.14
C PRO A 143 -20.13 -22.10 21.53
N ILE A 144 -18.91 -21.61 21.33
CA ILE A 144 -17.75 -22.26 20.72
C ILE A 144 -16.66 -22.35 21.78
N THR A 145 -16.07 -23.53 21.92
CA THR A 145 -14.97 -23.74 22.85
C THR A 145 -13.61 -23.54 22.18
N PRO A 146 -12.56 -23.15 22.94
CA PRO A 146 -11.19 -23.14 22.43
C PRO A 146 -10.74 -24.50 21.88
N PHE A 147 -11.21 -25.59 22.49
CA PHE A 147 -10.91 -26.96 22.04
C PHE A 147 -11.45 -27.23 20.63
N TYR A 148 -12.72 -26.88 20.37
CA TYR A 148 -13.29 -27.02 19.03
C TYR A 148 -12.52 -26.18 18.02
N LEU A 149 -12.24 -24.91 18.33
CA LEU A 149 -11.56 -24.00 17.40
C LEU A 149 -10.18 -24.54 17.01
N LYS A 150 -9.42 -25.09 17.97
CA LYS A 150 -8.10 -25.70 17.74
C LYS A 150 -8.15 -26.97 16.88
N ASN A 151 -9.21 -27.78 16.99
CA ASN A 151 -9.34 -29.09 16.31
C ASN A 151 -10.43 -29.08 15.23
N ARG A 152 -10.80 -27.89 14.72
CA ARG A 152 -11.98 -27.65 13.88
C ARG A 152 -12.02 -28.55 12.65
N GLU A 153 -10.90 -28.66 11.93
CA GLU A 153 -10.81 -29.44 10.69
C GLU A 153 -11.12 -30.92 10.94
N GLU A 154 -10.46 -31.53 11.93
CA GLU A 154 -10.69 -32.93 12.32
C GLU A 154 -12.10 -33.16 12.85
N MET A 155 -12.58 -32.27 13.73
CA MET A 155 -13.91 -32.39 14.32
C MET A 155 -15.04 -32.21 13.31
N ASN A 156 -14.88 -31.31 12.33
CA ASN A 156 -15.85 -31.12 11.26
C ASN A 156 -15.92 -32.36 10.36
N LYS A 157 -14.76 -32.92 10.01
CA LYS A 157 -14.69 -34.17 9.25
C LYS A 157 -15.37 -35.30 10.02
N TRP A 158 -15.03 -35.47 11.30
CA TRP A 158 -15.67 -36.48 12.17
C TRP A 158 -17.19 -36.29 12.24
N ALA A 159 -17.68 -35.05 12.38
CA ALA A 159 -19.11 -34.78 12.42
C ALA A 159 -19.82 -35.21 11.13
N ILE A 160 -19.25 -34.87 9.97
CA ILE A 160 -19.77 -35.27 8.65
C ILE A 160 -19.78 -36.79 8.52
N ASP A 161 -18.66 -37.45 8.83
CA ASP A 161 -18.51 -38.91 8.75
C ASP A 161 -19.51 -39.65 9.66
N HIS A 162 -19.99 -39.00 10.72
CA HIS A 162 -20.97 -39.56 11.67
C HIS A 162 -22.38 -38.97 11.51
N ASN A 163 -22.69 -38.32 10.39
CA ASN A 163 -23.99 -37.70 10.09
C ASN A 163 -24.49 -36.73 11.19
N LYS A 164 -23.57 -35.96 11.79
CA LYS A 164 -23.87 -34.91 12.77
C LYS A 164 -23.67 -33.53 12.17
N SER A 165 -24.42 -32.54 12.67
CA SER A 165 -24.18 -31.15 12.30
C SER A 165 -22.84 -30.66 12.86
N ILE A 166 -22.13 -29.85 12.08
CA ILE A 166 -20.89 -29.19 12.52
C ILE A 166 -21.13 -28.36 13.78
N GLU A 167 -22.26 -27.65 13.86
CA GLU A 167 -22.63 -26.83 15.01
C GLU A 167 -22.70 -27.62 16.33
N SER A 168 -23.09 -28.91 16.26
CA SER A 168 -23.13 -29.78 17.44
C SER A 168 -21.74 -30.03 18.06
N MET A 169 -20.66 -29.74 17.33
CA MET A 169 -19.28 -29.89 17.78
C MET A 169 -18.75 -28.65 18.50
N PHE A 170 -19.36 -27.48 18.32
CA PHE A 170 -18.84 -26.20 18.83
C PHE A 170 -18.60 -26.22 20.36
N ASN A 171 -19.47 -26.90 21.10
CA ASN A 171 -19.39 -26.97 22.55
C ASN A 171 -18.52 -28.11 23.11
N LYS A 172 -17.92 -28.95 22.27
CA LYS A 172 -17.16 -30.13 22.74
C LYS A 172 -15.79 -29.73 23.24
N GLN A 173 -15.32 -30.40 24.29
CA GLN A 173 -14.11 -30.01 25.04
C GLN A 173 -12.99 -31.07 25.00
N ARG A 174 -13.30 -32.29 24.55
CA ARG A 174 -12.32 -33.37 24.42
C ARG A 174 -12.84 -34.50 23.54
N TYR A 175 -11.91 -35.30 23.01
CA TYR A 175 -12.19 -36.61 22.46
C TYR A 175 -12.14 -37.69 23.54
N ASN A 176 -13.16 -38.54 23.63
CA ASN A 176 -13.18 -39.70 24.50
C ASN A 176 -12.76 -40.94 23.72
N LYS A 177 -11.55 -41.44 23.97
CA LYS A 177 -11.04 -42.64 23.27
C LYS A 177 -11.91 -43.89 23.51
N ASN A 178 -12.44 -44.07 24.72
CA ASN A 178 -13.24 -45.26 25.07
C ASN A 178 -14.61 -45.25 24.40
N LYS A 179 -15.23 -44.07 24.28
CA LYS A 179 -16.55 -43.91 23.64
C LYS A 179 -16.45 -43.52 22.16
N GLN A 180 -15.23 -43.40 21.63
CA GLN A 180 -14.90 -42.93 20.29
C GLN A 180 -15.73 -41.70 19.84
N CYS A 181 -15.89 -40.72 20.74
CA CYS A 181 -16.71 -39.54 20.45
C CYS A 181 -16.24 -38.28 21.18
N TYR A 182 -16.60 -37.13 20.61
CA TYR A 182 -16.39 -35.82 21.22
C TYR A 182 -17.48 -35.53 22.26
N GLN A 183 -17.06 -35.11 23.45
CA GLN A 183 -17.97 -34.85 24.58
C GLN A 183 -17.68 -33.54 25.32
N VAL A 184 -18.67 -33.07 26.07
CA VAL A 184 -18.54 -31.98 27.04
C VAL A 184 -18.05 -32.58 28.36
N LYS A 185 -17.11 -31.94 29.05
CA LYS A 185 -16.53 -32.41 30.30
C LYS A 185 -17.14 -31.70 31.51
N ASP A 186 -17.26 -30.37 31.45
CA ASP A 186 -17.72 -29.52 32.57
C ASP A 186 -19.02 -28.79 32.25
N LYS A 187 -19.86 -28.56 33.27
CA LYS A 187 -21.04 -27.68 33.18
C LYS A 187 -20.65 -26.20 32.99
N ASN A 188 -19.46 -25.80 33.44
CA ASN A 188 -18.90 -24.47 33.19
C ASN A 188 -18.25 -24.46 31.80
N GLN A 189 -19.03 -24.03 30.80
CA GLN A 189 -18.58 -23.95 29.42
C GLN A 189 -17.62 -22.77 29.25
N TYR A 190 -16.33 -23.05 29.09
CA TYR A 190 -15.37 -22.04 28.61
C TYR A 190 -15.64 -21.76 27.13
N THR A 191 -16.22 -20.59 26.89
CA THR A 191 -16.57 -20.07 25.57
C THR A 191 -15.55 -19.05 25.10
N ILE A 192 -15.33 -18.99 23.79
CA ILE A 192 -14.56 -17.90 23.18
C ILE A 192 -15.42 -16.65 23.00
N LYS A 193 -14.81 -15.48 22.89
CA LYS A 193 -15.44 -14.23 22.46
C LYS A 193 -15.49 -14.12 20.94
N LEU A 194 -16.40 -13.29 20.40
CA LEU A 194 -16.45 -12.99 18.97
C LEU A 194 -15.12 -12.44 18.46
N SER A 195 -14.45 -11.59 19.24
CA SER A 195 -13.12 -11.10 18.86
C SER A 195 -12.12 -12.22 18.64
N GLU A 196 -12.10 -13.24 19.50
CA GLU A 196 -11.17 -14.36 19.39
C GLU A 196 -11.43 -15.19 18.12
N LEU A 197 -12.69 -15.38 17.75
CA LEU A 197 -13.05 -16.02 16.48
C LEU A 197 -12.60 -15.19 15.27
N VAL A 198 -12.86 -13.88 15.27
CA VAL A 198 -12.47 -12.99 14.17
C VAL A 198 -10.93 -12.96 14.01
N LEU A 199 -10.20 -12.90 15.11
CA LEU A 199 -8.73 -12.94 15.11
C LEU A 199 -8.21 -14.30 14.65
N TYR A 200 -8.81 -15.39 15.10
CA TYR A 200 -8.49 -16.74 14.63
C TYR A 200 -8.63 -16.85 13.11
N ILE A 201 -9.77 -16.39 12.56
CA ILE A 201 -9.99 -16.42 11.11
C ILE A 201 -9.00 -15.50 10.40
N ARG A 202 -8.76 -14.28 10.88
CA ARG A 202 -7.74 -13.38 10.29
C ARG A 202 -6.38 -14.09 10.16
N ASP A 203 -5.96 -14.78 11.22
CA ASP A 203 -4.64 -15.38 11.31
C ASP A 203 -4.55 -16.72 10.56
N HIS A 204 -5.66 -17.47 10.43
CA HIS A 204 -5.69 -18.79 9.77
C HIS A 204 -6.28 -18.76 8.34
N ASN A 205 -6.80 -17.62 7.87
CA ASN A 205 -7.31 -17.45 6.51
C ASN A 205 -6.15 -17.26 5.53
N VAL A 206 -5.41 -18.36 5.33
CA VAL A 206 -4.33 -18.49 4.35
C VAL A 206 -4.96 -18.75 2.99
N LYS A 207 -4.81 -17.79 2.06
CA LYS A 207 -5.48 -17.84 0.76
C LYS A 207 -4.55 -18.41 -0.30
N ASP A 208 -5.10 -19.18 -1.22
CA ASP A 208 -4.40 -19.47 -2.48
C ASP A 208 -4.21 -18.18 -3.27
N ILE A 209 -3.09 -18.07 -3.97
CA ILE A 209 -2.87 -16.99 -4.93
C ILE A 209 -3.76 -17.25 -6.14
N LYS A 210 -4.93 -16.63 -6.14
CA LYS A 210 -5.88 -16.66 -7.27
C LYS A 210 -5.73 -15.39 -8.09
N LEU A 211 -5.85 -15.51 -9.41
CA LEU A 211 -6.05 -14.35 -10.27
C LEU A 211 -7.35 -13.67 -9.84
N ASP A 212 -7.30 -12.35 -9.62
CA ASP A 212 -8.53 -11.60 -9.40
C ASP A 212 -9.32 -11.72 -10.71
N GLU A 213 -10.62 -12.05 -10.61
CA GLU A 213 -11.48 -12.02 -11.78
C GLU A 213 -11.31 -10.66 -12.46
N THR A 214 -11.03 -10.68 -13.77
CA THR A 214 -10.97 -9.45 -14.57
C THR A 214 -12.19 -8.61 -14.24
N PRO A 215 -12.02 -7.34 -13.83
CA PRO A 215 -13.18 -6.52 -13.46
C PRO A 215 -14.21 -6.56 -14.58
N LYS A 216 -15.47 -6.86 -14.24
CA LYS A 216 -16.62 -6.89 -15.17
C LYS A 216 -16.46 -5.74 -16.16
N LYS A 217 -16.45 -6.03 -17.46
CA LYS A 217 -16.31 -5.06 -18.57
C LYS A 217 -17.16 -3.83 -18.29
N CYS A 218 -16.58 -2.79 -17.70
CA CYS A 218 -17.19 -1.49 -17.63
C CYS A 218 -17.08 -0.92 -19.05
N LYS A 219 -18.18 -0.42 -19.62
CA LYS A 219 -18.17 0.19 -20.96
C LYS A 219 -16.98 1.13 -21.06
N SER A 220 -16.06 0.84 -21.98
CA SER A 220 -14.81 1.60 -22.11
C SER A 220 -15.14 3.03 -22.53
N LYS A 221 -15.20 3.96 -21.57
CA LYS A 221 -15.14 5.38 -21.89
C LYS A 221 -13.79 5.62 -22.57
N GLN A 222 -13.80 6.35 -23.67
CA GLN A 222 -12.57 6.75 -24.33
C GLN A 222 -11.75 7.59 -23.35
N VAL A 223 -10.51 7.17 -23.08
CA VAL A 223 -9.59 7.86 -22.17
C VAL A 223 -8.59 8.64 -23.01
N THR A 224 -8.42 9.92 -22.71
CA THR A 224 -7.38 10.73 -23.35
C THR A 224 -6.15 10.83 -22.45
N TYR A 225 -4.95 10.74 -23.03
CA TYR A 225 -3.70 10.78 -22.29
C TYR A 225 -2.91 12.06 -22.60
N TYR A 226 -2.43 12.70 -21.54
CA TYR A 226 -1.60 13.90 -21.59
C TYR A 226 -0.32 13.70 -20.78
N TYR A 227 0.70 14.46 -21.12
CA TYR A 227 1.94 14.63 -20.38
C TYR A 227 2.09 16.11 -20.07
N ALA A 228 2.46 16.47 -18.85
CA ALA A 228 2.51 17.85 -18.42
C ALA A 228 3.62 18.08 -17.39
N ASP A 229 4.02 19.34 -17.28
CA ASP A 229 5.04 19.82 -16.35
C ASP A 229 4.79 21.31 -16.02
N PHE A 230 5.07 21.73 -14.79
CA PHE A 230 4.94 23.12 -14.34
C PHE A 230 6.30 23.75 -14.03
N GLU A 231 6.44 25.03 -14.38
CA GLU A 231 7.45 25.89 -13.79
C GLU A 231 6.80 26.85 -12.79
N ALA A 232 7.49 27.03 -11.66
CA ALA A 232 7.00 27.82 -10.55
C ALA A 232 8.12 28.63 -9.90
N SER A 233 7.75 29.80 -9.38
CA SER A 233 8.66 30.64 -8.61
C SER A 233 9.16 29.91 -7.36
N THR A 234 10.44 30.10 -7.03
CA THR A 234 11.15 29.34 -5.98
C THR A 234 11.28 30.10 -4.65
N GLN A 235 10.76 31.33 -4.57
CA GLN A 235 10.81 32.16 -3.37
C GLN A 235 9.45 32.25 -2.67
N GLY A 236 9.45 32.10 -1.35
CA GLY A 236 8.26 32.26 -0.52
C GLY A 236 7.18 31.20 -0.80
N ILE A 237 5.96 31.64 -1.07
CA ILE A 237 4.89 30.74 -1.54
C ILE A 237 5.08 30.53 -3.03
N HIS A 238 5.45 29.31 -3.41
CA HIS A 238 5.70 28.96 -4.80
C HIS A 238 4.41 29.11 -5.62
N LYS A 239 4.50 29.82 -6.75
CA LYS A 239 3.40 30.02 -7.69
C LYS A 239 3.82 29.53 -9.07
N ALA A 240 3.02 28.62 -9.64
CA ALA A 240 3.16 28.21 -11.02
C ALA A 240 2.90 29.40 -11.96
N TYR A 241 3.80 29.64 -12.90
CA TYR A 241 3.68 30.68 -13.92
C TYR A 241 3.78 30.14 -15.34
N CYS A 242 4.16 28.88 -15.51
CA CYS A 242 4.16 28.20 -16.80
C CYS A 242 3.71 26.76 -16.63
N VAL A 243 2.94 26.27 -17.60
CA VAL A 243 2.62 24.86 -17.76
C VAL A 243 2.71 24.48 -19.21
N CYS A 244 3.47 23.43 -19.50
CA CYS A 244 3.48 22.80 -20.81
C CYS A 244 2.73 21.47 -20.74
N TYR A 245 2.08 21.09 -21.84
CA TYR A 245 1.41 19.80 -21.93
C TYR A 245 1.25 19.36 -23.37
N SER A 246 1.26 18.05 -23.58
CA SER A 246 1.06 17.43 -24.89
C SER A 246 0.12 16.24 -24.78
N LYS A 247 -0.82 16.16 -25.73
CA LYS A 247 -1.67 14.98 -25.91
C LYS A 247 -0.83 13.86 -26.52
N ARG A 248 -1.03 12.63 -26.06
CA ARG A 248 -0.23 11.47 -26.50
C ARG A 248 -0.15 11.33 -28.02
N ASP A 249 -1.28 11.45 -28.70
CA ASP A 249 -1.39 11.21 -30.15
C ASP A 249 -1.21 12.50 -30.98
N SER A 250 -0.69 13.58 -30.40
CA SER A 250 -0.47 14.86 -31.09
C SER A 250 0.97 15.33 -30.97
N ASN A 251 1.60 15.77 -32.06
CA ASN A 251 2.94 16.35 -31.99
C ASN A 251 2.97 17.78 -31.42
N ILE A 252 1.81 18.34 -31.09
CA ILE A 252 1.71 19.68 -30.53
C ILE A 252 2.00 19.63 -29.03
N ILE A 253 2.87 20.54 -28.58
CA ILE A 253 3.11 20.83 -27.17
C ILE A 253 2.57 22.23 -26.87
N ASN A 254 1.45 22.27 -26.15
CA ASN A 254 0.82 23.49 -25.71
C ASN A 254 1.57 24.06 -24.52
N CYS A 255 1.46 25.37 -24.34
CA CYS A 255 2.10 26.08 -23.24
C CYS A 255 1.22 27.27 -22.83
N LYS A 256 0.84 27.32 -21.56
CA LYS A 256 0.14 28.46 -20.93
C LYS A 256 1.10 29.13 -19.97
N TYR A 257 1.18 30.46 -20.02
CA TYR A 257 2.12 31.26 -19.24
C TYR A 257 1.37 32.43 -18.60
N GLY A 258 1.64 32.68 -17.32
CA GLY A 258 0.98 33.71 -16.51
C GLY A 258 0.31 33.12 -15.26
N ASP A 259 -0.29 33.98 -14.44
CA ASP A 259 -0.88 33.60 -13.16
C ASP A 259 -2.05 32.62 -13.30
N ASP A 260 -2.76 32.67 -14.42
CA ASP A 260 -3.90 31.80 -14.74
C ASP A 260 -3.51 30.50 -15.49
N CYS A 261 -2.21 30.23 -15.65
CA CYS A 261 -1.73 29.09 -16.43
C CYS A 261 -2.34 27.74 -16.00
N VAL A 262 -2.54 27.53 -14.70
CA VAL A 262 -3.16 26.31 -14.17
C VAL A 262 -4.63 26.21 -14.54
N PHE A 263 -5.37 27.33 -14.50
CA PHE A 263 -6.77 27.37 -14.89
C PHE A 263 -6.94 27.09 -16.39
N ASP A 264 -6.12 27.72 -17.23
CA ASP A 264 -6.13 27.52 -18.68
C ASP A 264 -5.79 26.07 -19.03
N PHE A 265 -4.80 25.49 -18.36
CA PHE A 265 -4.43 24.09 -18.55
C PHE A 265 -5.59 23.15 -18.24
N LEU A 266 -6.23 23.29 -17.08
CA LEU A 266 -7.37 22.44 -16.71
C LEU A 266 -8.58 22.64 -17.65
N SER A 267 -8.74 23.85 -18.18
CA SER A 267 -9.78 24.19 -19.15
C SER A 267 -9.54 23.55 -20.53
N ASP A 268 -8.28 23.34 -20.92
CA ASP A 268 -7.91 22.72 -22.19
C ASP A 268 -7.94 21.17 -22.16
N LEU A 269 -7.94 20.53 -20.99
CA LEU A 269 -7.98 19.07 -20.89
C LEU A 269 -9.34 18.48 -21.30
N ASP A 270 -9.34 17.35 -22.02
CA ASP A 270 -10.56 16.60 -22.33
C ASP A 270 -11.19 15.99 -21.04
N SER A 271 -12.49 15.69 -21.05
CA SER A 271 -13.11 14.91 -19.96
C SER A 271 -12.67 13.44 -20.02
N ASN A 272 -12.55 12.78 -18.87
CA ASN A 272 -11.99 11.42 -18.73
C ASN A 272 -10.51 11.33 -19.18
N SER A 273 -9.71 12.33 -18.78
CA SER A 273 -8.28 12.38 -19.11
C SER A 273 -7.40 11.75 -18.04
N VAL A 274 -6.31 11.11 -18.48
CA VAL A 274 -5.17 10.74 -17.65
C VAL A 274 -4.00 11.68 -17.97
N VAL A 275 -3.49 12.38 -16.96
CA VAL A 275 -2.36 13.30 -17.10
C VAL A 275 -1.16 12.75 -16.34
N TYR A 276 -0.05 12.55 -17.04
CA TYR A 276 1.22 12.15 -16.43
C TYR A 276 2.07 13.38 -16.14
N PHE A 277 2.50 13.50 -14.88
CA PHE A 277 3.61 14.36 -14.46
C PHE A 277 4.80 13.49 -14.07
N HIS A 278 6.01 14.03 -14.07
CA HIS A 278 7.18 13.30 -13.59
C HIS A 278 7.59 13.81 -12.22
N ASN A 279 7.53 12.95 -11.20
CA ASN A 279 7.69 13.33 -9.80
C ASN A 279 6.57 14.27 -9.32
N LEU A 280 5.32 13.84 -9.56
CA LEU A 280 4.06 14.57 -9.35
C LEU A 280 3.89 15.31 -7.99
N LYS A 281 4.64 14.92 -6.95
CA LYS A 281 4.47 15.48 -5.60
C LYS A 281 4.50 17.01 -5.60
N TYR A 282 5.39 17.62 -6.38
CA TYR A 282 5.52 19.07 -6.44
C TYR A 282 4.36 19.70 -7.23
N ASP A 283 4.17 19.28 -8.48
CA ASP A 283 3.13 19.78 -9.38
C ASP A 283 1.72 19.68 -8.81
N CYS A 284 1.46 18.61 -8.06
CA CYS A 284 0.12 18.38 -7.53
C CYS A 284 -0.33 19.42 -6.51
N CYS A 285 0.61 20.15 -5.88
CA CYS A 285 0.29 21.26 -5.00
C CYS A 285 -0.45 22.38 -5.76
N PHE A 286 -0.06 22.66 -7.01
CA PHE A 286 -0.71 23.69 -7.83
C PHE A 286 -2.12 23.28 -8.29
N LEU A 287 -2.33 21.97 -8.44
CA LEU A 287 -3.62 21.39 -8.82
C LEU A 287 -4.57 21.25 -7.62
N ALA A 288 -4.03 21.10 -6.41
CA ALA A 288 -4.81 20.84 -5.21
C ALA A 288 -5.86 21.92 -4.90
N LYS A 289 -5.54 23.19 -5.20
CA LYS A 289 -6.45 24.32 -5.00
C LYS A 289 -7.72 24.26 -5.87
N TYR A 290 -7.71 23.47 -6.94
CA TYR A 290 -8.86 23.26 -7.84
C TYR A 290 -9.73 22.06 -7.47
N GLY A 291 -9.46 21.42 -6.33
CA GLY A 291 -10.24 20.32 -5.78
C GLY A 291 -9.68 18.93 -6.12
N ILE A 292 -9.57 18.08 -5.09
CA ILE A 292 -9.10 16.70 -5.20
C ILE A 292 -10.14 15.78 -4.56
N ASN A 293 -10.59 14.77 -5.29
CA ASN A 293 -11.51 13.75 -4.78
C ASN A 293 -10.78 12.65 -4.02
N THR A 294 -9.68 12.13 -4.60
CA THR A 294 -8.87 11.08 -3.98
C THR A 294 -7.39 11.27 -4.29
N CYS A 295 -6.53 10.86 -3.37
CA CYS A 295 -5.07 10.92 -3.50
C CYS A 295 -4.46 9.62 -2.97
N ILE A 296 -3.63 8.97 -3.77
CA ILE A 296 -2.84 7.80 -3.39
C ILE A 296 -1.40 8.25 -3.19
N LYS A 297 -0.91 8.10 -1.96
CA LYS A 297 0.47 8.41 -1.58
C LYS A 297 1.16 7.13 -1.12
N LYS A 298 2.47 7.03 -1.37
CA LYS A 298 3.34 6.01 -0.81
C LYS A 298 4.58 6.71 -0.30
N ASP A 299 4.85 6.57 0.99
CA ASP A 299 5.92 7.30 1.68
C ASP A 299 5.80 8.80 1.42
N SER A 300 6.88 9.43 0.96
CA SER A 300 6.94 10.84 0.63
C SER A 300 6.48 11.18 -0.80
N LYS A 301 5.98 10.22 -1.58
CA LYS A 301 5.59 10.37 -3.00
C LYS A 301 4.07 10.39 -3.21
N THR A 302 3.60 11.24 -4.11
CA THR A 302 2.21 11.24 -4.62
C THR A 302 2.16 10.41 -5.89
N MET A 303 1.46 9.28 -5.90
CA MET A 303 1.45 8.34 -7.03
C MET A 303 0.30 8.60 -8.01
N LYS A 304 -0.87 8.94 -7.49
CA LYS A 304 -2.09 9.17 -8.27
C LYS A 304 -3.04 10.11 -7.54
N MET A 305 -3.70 10.99 -8.28
CA MET A 305 -4.80 11.81 -7.81
C MET A 305 -5.99 11.73 -8.76
N THR A 306 -7.18 11.95 -8.24
CA THR A 306 -8.40 12.10 -9.05
C THR A 306 -9.08 13.40 -8.70
N SER A 307 -9.53 14.14 -9.70
CA SER A 307 -10.22 15.42 -9.56
C SER A 307 -11.43 15.47 -10.49
N ASN A 308 -12.52 16.06 -10.01
CA ASN A 308 -13.67 16.47 -10.81
C ASN A 308 -13.64 17.99 -10.94
N TYR A 309 -13.17 18.48 -12.08
CA TYR A 309 -13.04 19.91 -12.36
C TYR A 309 -14.01 20.32 -13.46
N ASN A 310 -14.94 21.24 -13.18
CA ASN A 310 -15.97 21.70 -14.13
C ASN A 310 -16.68 20.55 -14.88
N GLY A 311 -17.04 19.49 -14.15
CA GLY A 311 -17.68 18.29 -14.73
C GLY A 311 -16.74 17.34 -15.48
N LYS A 312 -15.45 17.67 -15.60
CA LYS A 312 -14.41 16.81 -16.20
C LYS A 312 -13.81 15.91 -15.13
N HIS A 313 -13.84 14.60 -15.39
CA HIS A 313 -13.14 13.63 -14.54
C HIS A 313 -11.68 13.51 -14.99
N LEU A 314 -10.74 13.88 -14.12
CA LEU A 314 -9.31 13.87 -14.37
C LEU A 314 -8.61 12.87 -13.46
N ILE A 315 -7.71 12.07 -14.03
CA ILE A 315 -6.81 11.17 -13.32
C ILE A 315 -5.39 11.70 -13.52
N ILE A 316 -4.73 12.12 -12.45
CA ILE A 316 -3.35 12.60 -12.50
C ILE A 316 -2.45 11.49 -11.96
N LYS A 317 -1.38 11.14 -12.69
CA LYS A 317 -0.47 10.05 -12.33
C LYS A 317 0.97 10.52 -12.30
N ASP A 318 1.73 9.93 -11.39
CA ASP A 318 3.17 10.08 -11.34
C ASP A 318 3.86 9.04 -12.23
N SER A 319 4.50 9.52 -13.30
CA SER A 319 5.32 8.68 -14.16
C SER A 319 6.59 8.18 -13.46
N TYR A 320 7.10 8.88 -12.43
CA TYR A 320 8.30 8.44 -11.71
C TYR A 320 8.06 7.18 -10.86
N SER A 321 6.80 6.95 -10.47
CA SER A 321 6.35 5.70 -9.85
C SER A 321 6.38 4.50 -10.82
N MET A 322 6.37 4.76 -12.13
CA MET A 322 6.53 3.76 -13.20
C MET A 322 7.97 3.66 -13.70
N ILE A 323 8.62 4.80 -13.92
CA ILE A 323 9.97 4.93 -14.47
C ILE A 323 10.81 5.69 -13.45
N SER A 324 11.43 4.96 -12.52
CA SER A 324 12.18 5.54 -11.39
C SER A 324 13.59 5.99 -11.79
N ALA A 325 13.67 6.82 -12.83
CA ALA A 325 14.89 7.45 -13.32
C ALA A 325 14.61 8.93 -13.61
N PRO A 326 15.60 9.83 -13.46
CA PRO A 326 15.39 11.25 -13.76
C PRO A 326 15.09 11.47 -15.25
N LEU A 327 14.33 12.52 -15.60
CA LEU A 327 14.05 12.83 -17.02
C LEU A 327 15.31 12.99 -17.86
N SER A 328 16.41 13.50 -17.29
CA SER A 328 17.69 13.64 -17.99
C SER A 328 18.28 12.32 -18.50
N SER A 329 17.93 11.18 -17.88
CA SER A 329 18.41 9.87 -18.33
C SER A 329 17.50 9.21 -19.36
N PHE A 330 16.30 9.74 -19.63
CA PHE A 330 15.36 9.13 -20.58
C PHE A 330 15.93 9.04 -22.00
N PRO A 331 16.60 10.08 -22.55
CA PRO A 331 17.16 10.00 -23.89
C PRO A 331 18.12 8.82 -24.07
N SER A 332 19.06 8.63 -23.14
CA SER A 332 19.99 7.50 -23.20
C SER A 332 19.32 6.16 -22.87
N MET A 333 18.42 6.14 -21.88
CA MET A 333 17.77 4.90 -21.42
C MET A 333 16.82 4.30 -22.46
N PHE A 334 16.19 5.16 -23.26
CA PHE A 334 15.22 4.76 -24.29
C PHE A 334 15.74 4.94 -25.71
N SER A 335 17.02 5.30 -25.87
CA SER A 335 17.67 5.56 -27.16
C SER A 335 16.90 6.57 -28.02
N LEU A 336 16.44 7.67 -27.41
CA LEU A 336 15.72 8.74 -28.10
C LEU A 336 16.70 9.67 -28.80
N SER A 337 16.49 9.95 -30.09
CA SER A 337 17.37 10.79 -30.90
C SER A 337 16.90 12.24 -30.97
N GLY A 338 17.85 13.17 -31.03
CA GLY A 338 17.56 14.61 -31.19
C GLY A 338 16.80 15.23 -30.00
N ILE A 339 17.02 14.70 -28.80
CA ILE A 339 16.36 15.14 -27.58
C ILE A 339 17.31 15.06 -26.39
N GLN A 340 17.38 16.12 -25.59
CA GLN A 340 18.18 16.19 -24.37
C GLN A 340 17.47 17.08 -23.35
N LYS A 341 17.74 16.85 -22.06
CA LYS A 341 17.26 17.75 -21.01
C LYS A 341 18.16 18.98 -20.98
N GLU A 342 17.55 20.15 -20.99
CA GLU A 342 18.27 21.41 -21.01
C GLU A 342 18.60 21.90 -19.58
N ILE A 343 19.45 22.92 -19.46
CA ILE A 343 19.76 23.56 -18.18
C ILE A 343 18.72 24.64 -17.85
N TYR A 344 18.36 24.80 -16.57
CA TYR A 344 17.39 25.80 -16.11
C TYR A 344 17.82 26.45 -14.79
N PRO A 345 17.83 27.79 -14.68
CA PRO A 345 18.24 28.48 -13.45
C PRO A 345 17.04 28.71 -12.51
N TYR A 346 16.58 27.65 -11.84
CA TYR A 346 15.39 27.65 -10.99
C TYR A 346 15.36 28.79 -9.94
N ASN A 347 16.48 29.05 -9.28
CA ASN A 347 16.56 30.05 -8.21
C ASN A 347 16.62 31.49 -8.74
N TYR A 348 16.88 31.66 -10.04
CA TYR A 348 16.86 32.96 -10.71
C TYR A 348 15.45 33.43 -11.10
N TYR A 349 14.49 32.51 -11.25
CA TYR A 349 13.10 32.84 -11.60
C TYR A 349 12.27 33.27 -10.38
N THR A 350 12.53 34.47 -9.88
CA THR A 350 11.75 35.13 -8.82
C THR A 350 10.48 35.77 -9.41
N GLN A 351 9.47 36.05 -8.55
CA GLN A 351 8.21 36.67 -9.02
C GLN A 351 8.45 38.02 -9.73
N GLU A 352 9.36 38.84 -9.20
CA GLU A 352 9.75 40.13 -9.79
C GLU A 352 10.40 39.94 -11.16
N ARG A 353 11.38 39.05 -11.27
CA ARG A 353 12.09 38.80 -12.55
C ARG A 353 11.17 38.19 -13.60
N ILE A 354 10.23 37.32 -13.19
CA ILE A 354 9.18 36.76 -14.07
C ILE A 354 8.29 37.87 -14.65
N GLN A 355 7.93 38.88 -13.85
CA GLN A 355 7.13 40.03 -14.29
C GLN A 355 7.91 40.94 -15.23
N ASN A 356 9.19 41.20 -14.94
CA ASN A 356 10.06 42.03 -15.78
C ASN A 356 10.48 41.33 -17.08
N ASN A 357 10.51 39.99 -17.09
CA ASN A 357 10.79 39.12 -18.24
C ASN A 357 12.17 39.29 -18.92
N VAL A 358 13.10 39.98 -18.27
CA VAL A 358 14.47 40.18 -18.74
C VAL A 358 15.42 39.58 -17.72
N GLY A 359 16.23 38.62 -18.15
CA GLY A 359 17.23 37.95 -17.33
C GLY A 359 18.64 38.31 -17.77
N THR A 360 19.57 38.39 -16.82
CA THR A 360 21.00 38.61 -17.04
C THR A 360 21.71 37.26 -17.10
N ILE A 361 22.43 37.02 -18.20
CA ILE A 361 23.03 35.72 -18.52
C ILE A 361 24.08 35.34 -17.49
N SER A 362 24.96 36.27 -17.11
CA SER A 362 26.07 36.02 -16.17
C SER A 362 25.61 35.70 -14.74
N GLU A 363 24.42 36.15 -14.34
CA GLU A 363 23.88 35.96 -12.98
C GLU A 363 23.04 34.68 -12.84
N SER A 364 22.57 34.11 -13.95
CA SER A 364 21.51 33.10 -13.96
C SER A 364 21.88 31.85 -13.16
N GLY A 365 23.14 31.42 -13.19
CA GLY A 365 23.63 30.25 -12.48
C GLY A 365 24.18 30.51 -11.07
N GLU A 366 24.18 31.77 -10.60
CA GLU A 366 24.87 32.15 -9.35
C GLU A 366 24.11 31.75 -8.08
N TYR A 367 22.79 31.65 -8.17
CA TYR A 367 21.89 31.43 -7.04
C TYR A 367 21.49 29.96 -6.87
N GLU A 368 21.95 29.07 -7.76
CA GLU A 368 21.69 27.64 -7.68
C GLU A 368 22.39 26.98 -6.48
N CYS A 369 21.84 25.88 -5.96
CA CYS A 369 22.44 25.13 -4.84
C CYS A 369 23.91 24.74 -5.10
N LYS A 370 24.25 24.53 -6.37
CA LYS A 370 25.62 24.49 -6.85
C LYS A 370 25.74 25.52 -7.96
N LYS A 371 26.58 26.53 -7.76
CA LYS A 371 26.88 27.54 -8.76
C LYS A 371 27.29 26.88 -10.08
N TRP A 372 26.81 27.42 -11.18
CA TRP A 372 27.16 26.90 -12.49
C TRP A 372 28.65 27.08 -12.78
N ASN A 373 29.23 26.08 -13.44
CA ASN A 373 30.57 26.15 -14.00
C ASN A 373 30.56 26.78 -15.41
N GLU A 374 31.74 26.97 -15.99
CA GLU A 374 31.90 27.57 -17.32
C GLU A 374 31.20 26.77 -18.42
N GLU A 375 31.24 25.43 -18.36
CA GLU A 375 30.57 24.56 -19.34
C GLU A 375 29.05 24.71 -19.31
N GLN A 376 28.47 24.86 -18.12
CA GLN A 376 27.03 25.09 -17.93
C GLN A 376 26.60 26.45 -18.46
N TYR A 377 27.39 27.51 -18.22
CA TYR A 377 27.14 28.83 -18.81
C TYR A 377 27.28 28.82 -20.34
N LYS A 378 28.24 28.05 -20.87
CA LYS A 378 28.37 27.86 -22.32
C LYS A 378 27.14 27.19 -22.91
N LEU A 379 26.69 26.09 -22.32
CA LEU A 379 25.47 25.38 -22.74
C LEU A 379 24.23 26.29 -22.66
N PHE A 380 24.10 27.07 -21.59
CA PHE A 380 22.99 28.01 -21.42
C PHE A 380 22.97 29.09 -22.51
N ASN A 381 24.13 29.67 -22.84
CA ASN A 381 24.26 30.64 -23.94
C ASN A 381 23.89 30.03 -25.29
N GLU A 382 24.43 28.85 -25.61
CA GLU A 382 24.09 28.14 -26.85
C GLU A 382 22.59 27.84 -26.95
N ASN A 383 21.93 27.55 -25.83
CA ASN A 383 20.49 27.32 -25.79
C ASN A 383 19.69 28.60 -26.01
N ILE A 384 20.13 29.73 -25.46
CA ILE A 384 19.52 31.04 -25.74
C ILE A 384 19.58 31.33 -27.24
N ASP A 385 20.72 31.08 -27.87
CA ASP A 385 20.94 31.39 -29.30
C ASP A 385 20.11 30.51 -30.24
N LYS A 386 19.74 29.29 -29.81
CA LYS A 386 18.86 28.38 -30.57
C LYS A 386 17.38 28.82 -30.55
N ILE A 387 16.99 29.68 -29.64
CA ILE A 387 15.59 30.08 -29.45
C ILE A 387 15.38 31.44 -30.13
N GLU A 388 14.50 31.46 -31.13
CA GLU A 388 14.15 32.66 -31.87
C GLU A 388 13.73 33.81 -30.92
N ASN A 389 14.35 34.98 -31.09
CA ASN A 389 14.12 36.20 -30.28
C ASN A 389 14.37 36.05 -28.77
N CYS A 390 15.07 35.00 -28.32
CA CYS A 390 15.38 34.81 -26.91
C CYS A 390 16.56 35.68 -26.46
N ARG A 391 17.61 35.80 -27.27
CA ARG A 391 18.69 36.76 -27.00
C ARG A 391 18.17 38.18 -27.21
N ILE A 392 18.31 39.02 -26.19
CA ILE A 392 17.94 40.44 -26.25
C ILE A 392 19.17 41.25 -26.66
N ASP A 393 20.30 41.01 -25.98
CA ASP A 393 21.60 41.62 -26.27
C ASP A 393 22.75 40.69 -25.81
N GLU A 394 23.97 41.21 -25.70
CA GLU A 394 25.15 40.44 -25.26
C GLU A 394 24.99 39.86 -23.84
N ASN A 395 24.28 40.56 -22.96
CA ASN A 395 24.18 40.27 -21.53
C ASN A 395 22.80 39.76 -21.09
N HIS A 396 21.77 39.95 -21.92
CA HIS A 396 20.38 39.70 -21.53
C HIS A 396 19.64 38.72 -22.44
N TYR A 397 18.66 38.03 -21.84
CA TYR A 397 17.77 37.09 -22.53
C TYR A 397 16.31 37.21 -22.06
N ASN A 398 15.39 36.74 -22.88
CA ASN A 398 13.95 36.72 -22.63
C ASN A 398 13.58 35.49 -21.79
N MET A 399 13.28 35.71 -20.50
CA MET A 399 13.04 34.64 -19.54
C MET A 399 11.82 33.77 -19.90
N LYS A 400 10.74 34.38 -20.38
CA LYS A 400 9.54 33.67 -20.82
C LYS A 400 9.83 32.77 -21.99
N LEU A 401 10.53 33.24 -23.03
CA LEU A 401 10.84 32.41 -24.20
C LEU A 401 11.72 31.22 -23.81
N TYR A 402 12.75 31.43 -22.97
CA TYR A 402 13.59 30.36 -22.46
C TYR A 402 12.80 29.35 -21.61
N CYS A 403 11.97 29.82 -20.69
CA CYS A 403 11.08 28.97 -19.88
C CYS A 403 10.15 28.10 -20.72
N ARG A 404 9.51 28.69 -21.74
CA ARG A 404 8.60 27.95 -22.63
C ARG A 404 9.35 26.87 -23.41
N PHE A 405 10.57 27.17 -23.88
CA PHE A 405 11.41 26.19 -24.56
C PHE A 405 11.79 25.04 -23.63
N TYR A 406 12.31 25.35 -22.44
CA TYR A 406 12.72 24.37 -21.43
C TYR A 406 11.57 23.44 -21.02
N CYS A 407 10.44 24.01 -20.59
CA CYS A 407 9.30 23.23 -20.11
C CYS A 407 8.66 22.38 -21.24
N LYS A 408 8.66 22.87 -22.49
CA LYS A 408 8.27 22.05 -23.65
C LYS A 408 9.20 20.86 -23.85
N GLN A 409 10.50 21.07 -23.65
CA GLN A 409 11.51 20.02 -23.81
C GLN A 409 11.36 18.93 -22.75
N ASP A 410 11.06 19.29 -21.50
CA ASP A 410 10.76 18.35 -20.42
C ASP A 410 9.50 17.51 -20.71
N VAL A 411 8.41 18.15 -21.16
CA VAL A 411 7.19 17.44 -21.57
C VAL A 411 7.44 16.52 -22.76
N ARG A 412 8.27 16.93 -23.72
CA ARG A 412 8.65 16.10 -24.87
C ARG A 412 9.41 14.85 -24.42
N ILE A 413 10.41 15.00 -23.56
CA ILE A 413 11.20 13.89 -23.01
C ILE A 413 10.31 12.90 -22.26
N LEU A 414 9.46 13.43 -21.37
CA LEU A 414 8.52 12.62 -20.61
C LEU A 414 7.59 11.83 -21.55
N LYS A 415 7.00 12.51 -22.53
CA LYS A 415 6.08 11.90 -23.49
C LYS A 415 6.76 10.79 -24.29
N GLU A 416 7.89 11.09 -24.94
CA GLU A 416 8.57 10.15 -25.82
C GLU A 416 9.11 8.95 -25.03
N GLY A 417 9.74 9.18 -23.88
CA GLY A 417 10.24 8.10 -23.02
C GLY A 417 9.12 7.22 -22.46
N HIS A 418 8.00 7.82 -22.02
CA HIS A 418 6.85 7.04 -21.55
C HIS A 418 6.19 6.22 -22.67
N ILE A 419 6.03 6.78 -23.88
CA ILE A 419 5.50 6.05 -25.04
C ILE A 419 6.42 4.88 -25.40
N LYS A 420 7.74 5.12 -25.45
CA LYS A 420 8.73 4.09 -25.74
C LYS A 420 8.67 2.96 -24.71
N PHE A 421 8.67 3.28 -23.42
CA PHE A 421 8.55 2.29 -22.35
C PHE A 421 7.25 1.48 -22.41
N ARG A 422 6.13 2.14 -22.74
CA ARG A 422 4.83 1.47 -22.92
C ARG A 422 4.87 0.49 -24.09
N ASN A 423 5.44 0.90 -25.22
CA ASN A 423 5.54 0.04 -26.40
C ASN A 423 6.44 -1.16 -26.14
N ASP A 424 7.61 -0.94 -25.51
CA ASP A 424 8.53 -2.01 -25.15
C ASP A 424 7.86 -3.00 -24.17
N SER A 425 7.10 -2.49 -23.18
CA SER A 425 6.34 -3.33 -22.24
C SER A 425 5.22 -4.13 -22.91
N LEU A 426 4.53 -3.54 -23.89
CA LEU A 426 3.51 -4.25 -24.67
C LEU A 426 4.14 -5.36 -25.51
N ILE A 427 5.27 -5.10 -26.15
CA ILE A 427 5.98 -6.07 -27.00
C ILE A 427 6.55 -7.20 -26.15
N SER A 428 7.31 -6.86 -25.10
CA SER A 428 8.07 -7.84 -24.33
C SER A 428 7.22 -8.59 -23.30
N LEU A 429 6.19 -7.95 -22.73
CA LEU A 429 5.42 -8.49 -21.60
C LEU A 429 3.92 -8.66 -21.90
N SER A 430 3.42 -8.16 -23.04
CA SER A 430 1.98 -8.10 -23.33
C SER A 430 1.18 -7.33 -22.26
N ILE A 431 1.80 -6.34 -21.63
CA ILE A 431 1.20 -5.54 -20.56
C ILE A 431 1.13 -4.06 -20.96
N ASP A 432 -0.05 -3.47 -20.79
CA ASP A 432 -0.24 -2.03 -20.92
C ASP A 432 0.04 -1.32 -19.59
N LEU A 433 1.09 -0.50 -19.57
CA LEU A 433 1.51 0.30 -18.41
C LEU A 433 0.40 1.20 -17.88
N ASP A 434 -0.49 1.71 -18.74
CA ASP A 434 -1.54 2.65 -18.34
C ASP A 434 -2.54 2.06 -17.35
N LYS A 435 -2.60 0.73 -17.25
CA LYS A 435 -3.46 0.01 -16.29
C LYS A 435 -2.91 0.02 -14.87
N PHE A 436 -1.65 0.44 -14.68
CA PHE A 436 -0.96 0.38 -13.40
C PHE A 436 -0.63 1.79 -12.87
N ILE A 437 -0.36 1.85 -11.57
CA ILE A 437 0.05 3.09 -10.86
C ILE A 437 1.53 3.10 -10.52
N SER A 438 2.22 1.95 -10.57
CA SER A 438 3.66 1.84 -10.27
C SER A 438 4.28 0.56 -10.78
N ILE A 439 5.62 0.57 -10.91
CA ILE A 439 6.37 -0.56 -11.45
C ILE A 439 6.23 -1.79 -10.56
N SER A 440 6.14 -1.61 -9.24
CA SER A 440 5.88 -2.70 -8.31
C SER A 440 4.49 -3.33 -8.53
N ALA A 441 3.47 -2.53 -8.83
CA ALA A 441 2.12 -3.05 -9.12
C ALA A 441 2.09 -3.84 -10.43
N LEU A 442 2.80 -3.36 -11.45
CA LEU A 442 2.98 -4.09 -12.71
C LEU A 442 3.75 -5.39 -12.50
N ALA A 443 4.90 -5.33 -11.82
CA ALA A 443 5.74 -6.50 -11.57
C ALA A 443 4.98 -7.56 -10.76
N ASN A 444 4.24 -7.15 -9.73
CA ASN A 444 3.40 -8.07 -8.97
C ASN A 444 2.31 -8.71 -9.84
N TYR A 445 1.67 -7.96 -10.74
CA TYR A 445 0.70 -8.52 -11.69
C TYR A 445 1.36 -9.54 -12.64
N TYR A 446 2.52 -9.20 -13.20
CA TYR A 446 3.28 -10.09 -14.07
C TYR A 446 3.68 -11.38 -13.34
N PHE A 447 4.28 -11.27 -12.14
CA PHE A 447 4.65 -12.44 -11.35
C PHE A 447 3.44 -13.25 -10.91
N LYS A 448 2.31 -12.62 -10.57
CA LYS A 448 1.08 -13.32 -10.22
C LYS A 448 0.63 -14.25 -11.35
N ILE A 449 0.71 -13.80 -12.60
CA ILE A 449 0.29 -14.58 -13.78
C ILE A 449 1.34 -15.63 -14.19
N HIS A 450 2.61 -15.23 -14.23
CA HIS A 450 3.64 -16.04 -14.90
C HIS A 450 4.45 -16.91 -13.94
N VAL A 451 4.42 -16.62 -12.65
CA VAL A 451 5.24 -17.28 -11.62
C VAL A 451 4.38 -17.82 -10.48
N TYR A 452 3.72 -16.96 -9.71
CA TYR A 452 3.08 -17.33 -8.44
C TYR A 452 1.99 -18.39 -8.61
N THR A 453 1.15 -18.28 -9.65
CA THR A 453 0.10 -19.27 -9.96
C THR A 453 0.65 -20.62 -10.42
N LYS A 454 1.90 -20.68 -10.87
CA LYS A 454 2.56 -21.91 -11.32
C LYS A 454 3.32 -22.62 -10.20
N ILE A 455 3.55 -21.96 -9.07
CA ILE A 455 4.23 -22.55 -7.92
C ILE A 455 3.20 -23.36 -7.11
N PRO A 456 3.37 -24.68 -6.99
CA PRO A 456 2.46 -25.51 -6.22
C PRO A 456 2.40 -25.05 -4.77
N ASN A 457 1.19 -24.99 -4.22
CA ASN A 457 0.94 -24.69 -2.82
C ASN A 457 1.45 -23.31 -2.37
N LEU A 458 1.67 -22.34 -3.27
CA LEU A 458 2.04 -20.98 -2.88
C LEU A 458 0.85 -20.25 -2.25
N LYS A 459 1.07 -19.67 -1.07
CA LYS A 459 0.01 -19.08 -0.24
C LYS A 459 0.22 -17.58 -0.01
N GLN A 460 -0.88 -16.87 0.16
CA GLN A 460 -0.93 -15.49 0.64
C GLN A 460 -1.31 -15.50 2.13
N TYR A 461 -0.44 -14.89 2.95
CA TYR A 461 -0.66 -14.78 4.40
C TYR A 461 -1.23 -13.41 4.79
N GLY A 462 -2.06 -13.39 5.83
CA GLY A 462 -2.58 -12.18 6.48
C GLY A 462 -2.32 -12.21 8.00
N GLY A 463 -2.73 -11.14 8.69
CA GLY A 463 -2.71 -11.06 10.15
C GLY A 463 -1.35 -11.29 10.80
N LYS A 464 -1.37 -11.91 11.99
CA LYS A 464 -0.17 -12.17 12.82
C LYS A 464 0.84 -13.08 12.13
N ILE A 465 0.38 -14.07 11.37
CA ILE A 465 1.28 -14.97 10.64
C ILE A 465 2.12 -14.16 9.65
N ARG A 466 1.48 -13.29 8.86
CA ARG A 466 2.21 -12.40 7.94
C ARG A 466 3.17 -11.49 8.70
N GLU A 467 2.74 -10.87 9.80
CA GLU A 467 3.57 -9.96 10.58
C GLU A 467 4.79 -10.65 11.19
N TYR A 468 4.61 -11.85 11.74
CA TYR A 468 5.69 -12.68 12.28
C TYR A 468 6.70 -13.07 11.18
N ILE A 469 6.21 -13.58 10.03
CA ILE A 469 7.06 -13.90 8.88
C ILE A 469 7.80 -12.64 8.38
N GLN A 470 7.11 -11.51 8.31
CA GLN A 470 7.71 -10.24 7.87
C GLN A 470 8.75 -9.70 8.86
N GLY A 471 8.67 -10.09 10.14
CA GLY A 471 9.72 -9.87 11.13
C GLY A 471 11.08 -10.43 10.70
N ALA A 472 11.06 -11.61 10.05
CA ALA A 472 12.23 -12.33 9.55
C ALA A 472 12.69 -11.93 8.14
N VAL A 473 12.03 -10.97 7.49
CA VAL A 473 12.46 -10.45 6.18
C VAL A 473 13.51 -9.36 6.39
N TYR A 474 14.72 -9.60 5.88
CA TYR A 474 15.84 -8.66 5.88
C TYR A 474 16.18 -8.21 4.46
N GLY A 475 16.65 -6.97 4.32
CA GLY A 475 17.15 -6.44 3.04
C GLY A 475 18.56 -6.92 2.71
N GLY A 476 19.14 -6.34 1.66
CA GLY A 476 20.56 -6.55 1.34
C GLY A 476 21.47 -6.09 2.48
N ARG A 477 22.55 -6.84 2.72
CA ARG A 477 23.56 -6.48 3.70
C ARG A 477 24.54 -5.49 3.08
N ASN A 478 24.64 -4.29 3.67
CA ASN A 478 25.68 -3.31 3.34
C ASN A 478 26.53 -3.04 4.58
N MET A 479 27.80 -3.43 4.53
CA MET A 479 28.73 -3.22 5.65
C MET A 479 30.17 -3.15 5.18
N CYS A 480 30.98 -2.37 5.89
CA CYS A 480 32.43 -2.42 5.80
C CYS A 480 32.99 -3.46 6.78
N ARG A 481 34.23 -3.91 6.55
CA ARG A 481 34.95 -4.81 7.47
C ARG A 481 34.90 -4.25 8.90
N ASP A 482 34.52 -5.08 9.88
CA ASP A 482 34.39 -4.69 11.29
C ASP A 482 33.43 -3.53 11.56
N ASN A 483 32.55 -3.21 10.60
CA ASN A 483 31.64 -2.07 10.61
C ASN A 483 32.34 -0.72 10.88
N LYS A 484 33.58 -0.56 10.40
CA LYS A 484 34.38 0.67 10.52
C LYS A 484 34.57 1.34 9.17
N LYS A 485 34.86 2.65 9.19
CA LYS A 485 35.30 3.38 8.00
C LYS A 485 36.75 3.01 7.70
N TRP A 486 37.06 2.80 6.43
CA TRP A 486 38.40 2.49 5.96
C TRP A 486 38.84 3.55 4.94
N HIS A 487 40.10 3.92 5.01
CA HIS A 487 40.78 4.69 3.96
C HIS A 487 41.92 3.81 3.46
N ILE A 488 41.86 3.45 2.18
CA ILE A 488 42.79 2.50 1.54
C ILE A 488 43.29 3.15 0.25
N THR A 489 44.60 3.09 0.04
CA THR A 489 45.28 3.61 -1.17
C THR A 489 45.69 2.49 -2.13
N ASP A 490 45.53 1.24 -1.75
CA ASP A 490 45.83 0.07 -2.56
C ASP A 490 44.83 -0.11 -3.71
N VAL A 491 45.24 -0.83 -4.75
CA VAL A 491 44.36 -1.27 -5.84
C VAL A 491 43.41 -2.34 -5.32
N LEU A 492 42.10 -2.11 -5.51
CA LEU A 492 41.05 -3.03 -5.08
C LEU A 492 40.37 -3.70 -6.28
N TYR A 493 39.93 -4.94 -6.08
CA TYR A 493 39.05 -5.63 -7.01
C TYR A 493 37.61 -5.53 -6.49
N ASP A 494 36.71 -5.06 -7.35
CA ASP A 494 35.27 -5.03 -7.07
C ASP A 494 34.60 -6.23 -7.72
N TYR A 495 33.92 -7.04 -6.90
CA TYR A 495 33.21 -8.24 -7.34
C TYR A 495 31.72 -8.04 -7.08
N ASP A 496 30.95 -7.93 -8.17
CA ASP A 496 29.49 -7.84 -8.11
C ASP A 496 28.84 -9.10 -8.67
N ALA A 497 27.75 -9.53 -8.03
CA ALA A 497 27.04 -10.73 -8.42
C ALA A 497 26.01 -10.42 -9.51
N CYS A 498 26.17 -11.02 -10.70
CA CYS A 498 25.23 -10.90 -11.80
C CYS A 498 23.81 -11.31 -11.41
N SER A 499 22.92 -10.31 -11.28
CA SER A 499 21.50 -10.51 -10.94
C SER A 499 21.30 -11.38 -9.68
N LEU A 500 21.92 -11.00 -8.56
CA LEU A 500 21.94 -11.78 -7.32
C LEU A 500 20.57 -12.36 -6.92
N TYR A 501 19.52 -11.53 -6.83
CA TYR A 501 18.19 -11.99 -6.41
C TYR A 501 17.52 -12.94 -7.42
N PRO A 502 17.43 -12.63 -8.73
CA PRO A 502 16.97 -13.60 -9.73
C PRO A 502 17.75 -14.91 -9.71
N SER A 503 19.07 -14.84 -9.62
CA SER A 503 19.95 -16.02 -9.56
C SER A 503 19.72 -16.84 -8.27
N ALA A 504 19.40 -16.20 -7.15
CA ALA A 504 19.03 -16.89 -5.92
C ALA A 504 17.65 -17.55 -6.03
N ILE A 505 16.65 -16.85 -6.57
CA ILE A 505 15.30 -17.39 -6.81
C ILE A 505 15.35 -18.62 -7.73
N HIS A 506 16.24 -18.62 -8.73
CA HIS A 506 16.40 -19.73 -9.66
C HIS A 506 17.09 -20.96 -9.03
N ARG A 507 18.07 -20.74 -8.15
CA ARG A 507 18.90 -21.81 -7.58
C ARG A 507 18.34 -22.40 -6.28
N LEU A 508 17.72 -21.57 -5.44
CA LEU A 508 17.34 -21.97 -4.08
C LEU A 508 15.92 -22.52 -4.03
N LYS A 509 15.70 -23.54 -3.19
CA LYS A 509 14.36 -24.02 -2.87
C LYS A 509 13.59 -22.95 -2.08
N LEU A 510 12.45 -22.51 -2.63
CA LEU A 510 11.55 -21.59 -1.95
C LEU A 510 10.53 -22.35 -1.11
N ALA A 511 10.36 -21.95 0.15
CA ALA A 511 9.35 -22.53 1.03
C ALA A 511 7.93 -22.13 0.57
N THR A 512 7.04 -23.12 0.45
CA THR A 512 5.62 -22.93 0.07
C THR A 512 4.71 -23.64 1.07
N GLY A 513 3.41 -23.36 1.00
CA GLY A 513 2.40 -24.01 1.84
C GLY A 513 2.04 -23.27 3.12
N LYS A 514 1.10 -23.83 3.88
CA LYS A 514 0.68 -23.27 5.17
C LYS A 514 1.79 -23.55 6.20
N PRO A 515 2.28 -22.53 6.95
CA PRO A 515 3.27 -22.76 7.98
C PRO A 515 2.69 -23.65 9.09
N ILE A 516 3.54 -24.51 9.65
CA ILE A 516 3.20 -25.39 10.77
C ILE A 516 3.86 -24.82 12.01
N VAL A 517 3.10 -24.70 13.10
CA VAL A 517 3.64 -24.29 14.39
C VAL A 517 4.59 -25.39 14.88
N ILE A 518 5.83 -25.02 15.13
CA ILE A 518 6.84 -25.91 15.70
C ILE A 518 6.44 -26.23 17.14
N PRO A 519 6.22 -27.50 17.51
CA PRO A 519 5.89 -27.84 18.90
C PRO A 519 7.09 -27.56 19.82
N ASN A 520 6.81 -27.19 21.07
CA ASN A 520 7.85 -26.73 22.00
C ASN A 520 8.94 -27.78 22.25
N GLU A 521 8.56 -29.06 22.24
CA GLU A 521 9.46 -30.20 22.37
C GLU A 521 10.48 -30.32 21.22
N PHE A 522 10.21 -29.72 20.06
CA PHE A 522 11.11 -29.71 18.91
C PHE A 522 12.02 -28.47 18.83
N LEU A 523 11.88 -27.46 19.69
CA LEU A 523 12.62 -26.18 19.62
C LEU A 523 14.15 -26.28 19.92
N ASN A 524 14.71 -27.50 19.99
CA ASN A 524 16.13 -27.75 20.28
C ASN A 524 16.90 -28.18 19.02
N SER A 525 18.01 -28.91 19.17
CA SER A 525 18.86 -29.38 18.07
C SER A 525 18.12 -30.19 17.00
N SER A 526 16.98 -30.80 17.35
CA SER A 526 16.19 -31.62 16.43
C SER A 526 15.79 -30.91 15.14
N ILE A 527 15.49 -29.60 15.16
CA ILE A 527 15.16 -28.84 13.93
C ILE A 527 16.36 -28.75 12.99
N LEU A 528 17.56 -28.53 13.54
CA LEU A 528 18.78 -28.37 12.75
C LEU A 528 19.21 -29.70 12.11
N ASP A 529 19.04 -30.80 12.86
CA ASP A 529 19.39 -32.14 12.39
C ASP A 529 18.54 -32.58 11.19
N HIS A 530 17.30 -32.08 11.11
CA HIS A 530 16.35 -32.40 10.05
C HIS A 530 16.23 -31.36 8.93
N LEU A 531 17.07 -30.32 8.93
CA LEU A 531 17.10 -29.30 7.88
C LEU A 531 17.60 -29.89 6.55
N MET A 532 16.90 -29.57 5.47
CA MET A 532 17.31 -29.90 4.11
C MET A 532 18.62 -29.20 3.73
N LEU A 533 19.46 -29.85 2.90
CA LEU A 533 20.66 -29.23 2.35
C LEU A 533 20.29 -28.14 1.33
N GLU A 534 21.20 -27.18 1.08
CA GLU A 534 20.95 -26.02 0.21
C GLU A 534 20.47 -26.41 -1.21
N GLN A 535 21.01 -27.52 -1.75
CA GLN A 535 20.67 -28.03 -3.08
C GLN A 535 19.64 -29.17 -3.05
N GLN A 536 19.10 -29.51 -1.88
CA GLN A 536 18.14 -30.60 -1.75
C GLN A 536 16.76 -30.14 -2.23
N LEU A 537 16.25 -30.77 -3.29
CA LEU A 537 14.93 -30.44 -3.85
C LEU A 537 13.80 -31.26 -3.21
N GLU A 538 14.08 -32.51 -2.81
CA GLU A 538 13.10 -33.45 -2.26
C GLU A 538 13.40 -33.79 -0.80
N GLN A 539 12.36 -33.99 0.01
CA GLN A 539 12.50 -34.38 1.42
C GLN A 539 12.97 -35.83 1.56
N THR A 540 13.76 -36.11 2.60
CA THR A 540 14.11 -37.48 3.02
C THR A 540 13.64 -37.73 4.45
N ASN A 541 13.69 -38.99 4.91
CA ASN A 541 13.33 -39.34 6.28
C ASN A 541 14.22 -38.65 7.32
N GLU A 542 15.51 -38.42 7.02
CA GLU A 542 16.38 -37.67 7.91
C GLU A 542 16.30 -36.15 7.71
N ARG A 543 16.01 -35.67 6.50
CA ARG A 543 16.04 -34.23 6.16
C ARG A 543 14.77 -33.80 5.42
N TYR A 544 13.79 -33.35 6.18
CA TYR A 544 12.46 -32.99 5.69
C TYR A 544 12.03 -31.55 5.97
N ILE A 545 12.81 -30.79 6.74
CA ILE A 545 12.51 -29.39 7.03
C ILE A 545 13.13 -28.52 5.94
N SER A 546 12.30 -27.92 5.07
CA SER A 546 12.78 -27.06 3.98
C SER A 546 13.14 -25.64 4.44
N ALA A 547 12.40 -25.10 5.41
CA ALA A 547 12.66 -23.82 6.05
C ALA A 547 11.91 -23.73 7.38
N PHE A 548 12.39 -22.90 8.30
CA PHE A 548 11.70 -22.56 9.55
C PHE A 548 11.90 -21.08 9.87
N ILE A 549 11.00 -20.51 10.67
CA ILE A 549 11.07 -19.12 11.13
C ILE A 549 10.92 -19.11 12.65
N VAL A 550 11.95 -18.65 13.34
CA VAL A 550 12.05 -18.68 14.80
C VAL A 550 12.62 -17.36 15.31
N ASP A 551 12.23 -17.01 16.53
CA ASP A 551 12.92 -15.99 17.31
C ASP A 551 14.17 -16.61 17.96
N ILE A 552 15.30 -15.93 17.84
CA ILE A 552 16.60 -16.40 18.36
C ILE A 552 17.07 -15.45 19.44
N GLU A 553 17.24 -15.97 20.66
CA GLU A 553 17.93 -15.28 21.75
C GLU A 553 19.42 -15.63 21.73
N ILE A 554 20.28 -14.63 21.55
CA ILE A 554 21.73 -14.80 21.57
C ILE A 554 22.22 -14.61 23.01
N THR A 555 22.54 -15.71 23.69
CA THR A 555 23.03 -15.69 25.07
C THR A 555 24.53 -15.41 25.17
N LYS A 556 25.31 -15.77 24.14
CA LYS A 556 26.76 -15.53 24.07
C LYS A 556 27.26 -15.50 22.63
N VAL A 557 28.23 -14.62 22.34
CA VAL A 557 29.00 -14.63 21.10
C VAL A 557 30.36 -15.26 21.37
N ASN A 558 30.62 -16.44 20.79
CA ASN A 558 31.88 -17.17 21.00
C ASN A 558 32.93 -16.89 19.92
N LYS A 559 32.52 -16.38 18.74
CA LYS A 559 33.41 -16.10 17.61
C LYS A 559 33.05 -14.76 16.98
N GLU A 560 34.01 -13.86 16.97
CA GLU A 560 33.91 -12.60 16.25
C GLU A 560 34.37 -12.79 14.80
N LEU A 561 33.53 -12.35 13.85
CA LEU A 561 33.82 -12.37 12.42
C LEU A 561 33.87 -10.94 11.92
N HIS A 562 34.81 -10.64 11.00
CA HIS A 562 34.85 -9.35 10.30
C HIS A 562 33.53 -8.98 9.62
N PHE A 563 32.77 -10.01 9.23
CA PHE A 563 31.41 -9.92 8.71
C PHE A 563 30.49 -10.83 9.54
N PRO A 564 29.85 -10.30 10.59
CA PRO A 564 28.88 -11.07 11.37
C PRO A 564 27.76 -11.61 10.48
N ILE A 565 27.35 -12.85 10.74
CA ILE A 565 26.32 -13.54 9.97
C ILE A 565 24.92 -13.24 10.53
N ILE A 566 24.83 -12.86 11.81
CA ILE A 566 23.57 -12.56 12.49
C ILE A 566 23.27 -11.06 12.40
N CYS A 567 22.09 -10.72 11.87
CA CYS A 567 21.59 -9.36 11.83
C CYS A 567 20.78 -9.07 13.09
N LYS A 568 21.13 -8.01 13.83
CA LYS A 568 20.31 -7.51 14.95
C LYS A 568 19.47 -6.34 14.46
N LYS A 569 18.14 -6.53 14.43
CA LYS A 569 17.19 -5.43 14.16
C LYS A 569 17.31 -4.42 15.32
N THR A 570 17.62 -3.18 14.99
CA THR A 570 17.68 -2.06 15.97
C THR A 570 16.37 -1.30 15.99
#